data_AF-A0A2H0VWV4-F1
#
_entry.id   AF-A0A2H0VWV4-F1
#
_cell.length_a   1.000
_cell.length_b   1.000
_cell.length_c   1.000
_cell.angle_alpha   90.00
_cell.angle_beta   90.00
_cell.angle_gamma   90.00
#
_symmetry.space_group_name_H-M   'P 1'
#
loop_
_entity.id
_entity.type
_entity.pdbx_description
1 polymer ?
#
loop_
_entity_poly.entity_id
_entity_poly.type
_entity_poly.pdbx_seq_one_letter_code
_entity_poly.pdbx_strand_id
1 'polypeptide(L)'
;MKRFCTFILFVSFILTIPSIAKRFTFGFRPAKMRVEFPSNPEWETPLTEDVLTILKQPYHFIGKGAQSYVFESFDKNYVIKLFRYDQPNSSDKIALLFNACKIAFDSLADETGLVFIHLNETPIGLPTLYCKDAVGRKYKFRLDRVRFALQKKAKDFKGALVEAKEDRALMKKRIDQLVDLLDARTKKGVRNSDPSLSRNFGFLDDRAIEFDFGNYRLSDDFDRLHEIQRYTSKLRVWLRQNAPEWVSYLDERVEALQ
;
A
#
# COMPACT_ATOMS: atom_id res chain seq x y z
N MET A 1 49.09 18.11 15.16
CA MET A 1 47.83 18.53 14.50
C MET A 1 47.33 17.55 13.44
N LYS A 2 48.06 17.26 12.35
CA LYS A 2 47.56 16.37 11.26
C LYS A 2 47.04 15.00 11.73
N ARG A 3 47.79 14.28 12.57
CA ARG A 3 47.37 12.96 13.12
C ARG A 3 46.10 13.04 13.99
N PHE A 4 45.93 14.14 14.72
CA PHE A 4 44.75 14.38 15.54
C PHE A 4 43.51 14.70 14.67
N CYS A 5 43.67 15.51 13.62
CA CYS A 5 42.61 15.75 12.63
C CYS A 5 42.21 14.47 11.91
N THR A 6 43.17 13.62 11.50
CA THR A 6 42.89 12.32 10.88
C THR A 6 42.11 11.40 11.82
N PHE A 7 42.48 11.36 13.11
CA PHE A 7 41.76 10.58 14.11
C PHE A 7 40.31 11.08 14.31
N ILE A 8 40.11 12.40 14.39
CA ILE A 8 38.76 13.00 14.48
C ILE A 8 37.92 12.66 13.25
N LEU A 9 38.48 12.76 12.04
CA LEU A 9 37.79 12.40 10.80
C LEU A 9 37.44 10.92 10.76
N PHE A 10 38.33 10.04 11.21
CA PHE A 10 38.09 8.60 11.29
C PHE A 10 36.97 8.26 12.28
N VAL A 11 36.99 8.86 13.48
CA VAL A 11 35.92 8.68 14.48
C VAL A 11 34.59 9.22 13.95
N SER A 12 34.58 10.41 13.34
CA SER A 12 33.38 10.98 12.71
C SER A 12 32.84 10.08 11.61
N PHE A 13 33.70 9.49 10.77
CA PHE A 13 33.30 8.53 9.75
C PHE A 13 32.66 7.29 10.37
N ILE A 14 33.28 6.66 11.37
CA ILE A 14 32.70 5.49 12.07
C ILE A 14 31.33 5.80 12.67
N LEU A 15 31.17 6.97 13.29
CA LEU A 15 29.90 7.36 13.92
C LEU A 15 28.80 7.67 12.89
N THR A 16 29.16 8.07 11.67
CA THR A 16 28.18 8.38 10.61
C THR A 16 27.81 7.19 9.72
N ILE A 17 28.69 6.17 9.58
CA ILE A 17 28.41 4.96 8.78
C ILE A 17 27.05 4.31 9.11
N PRO A 18 26.66 4.07 10.38
CA PRO A 18 25.38 3.44 10.69
C PRO A 18 24.17 4.26 10.22
N SER A 19 24.24 5.58 10.35
CA SER A 19 23.19 6.51 9.90
C SER A 19 23.10 6.53 8.38
N ILE A 20 24.24 6.56 7.70
CA ILE A 20 24.33 6.48 6.23
C ILE A 20 23.78 5.14 5.73
N ALA A 21 24.19 4.01 6.33
CA ALA A 21 23.70 2.69 5.99
C ALA A 21 22.19 2.55 6.22
N LYS A 22 21.66 3.11 7.32
CA LYS A 22 20.21 3.18 7.58
C LYS A 22 19.49 3.97 6.50
N ARG A 23 20.07 5.07 6.00
CA ARG A 23 19.48 5.85 4.92
C ARG A 23 19.42 5.06 3.61
N PHE A 24 20.53 4.44 3.20
CA PHE A 24 20.59 3.67 1.95
C PHE A 24 19.74 2.39 1.97
N THR A 25 19.63 1.72 3.12
CA THR A 25 18.79 0.52 3.27
C THR A 25 17.34 0.86 3.64
N PHE A 26 16.97 2.14 3.75
CA PHE A 26 15.69 2.60 4.29
C PHE A 26 15.38 2.05 5.71
N GLY A 27 16.40 1.58 6.42
CA GLY A 27 16.27 0.89 7.70
C GLY A 27 15.57 -0.47 7.57
N PHE A 28 15.67 -1.12 6.41
CA PHE A 28 15.20 -2.48 6.18
C PHE A 28 15.85 -3.45 7.18
N ARG A 29 15.02 -4.16 7.92
CA ARG A 29 15.42 -5.11 8.96
C ARG A 29 14.49 -6.32 8.89
N PRO A 30 14.95 -7.48 8.38
CA PRO A 30 14.14 -8.69 8.27
C PRO A 30 13.50 -9.15 9.59
N ALA A 31 14.21 -8.95 10.71
CA ALA A 31 13.71 -9.31 12.03
C ALA A 31 12.36 -8.64 12.38
N LYS A 32 12.05 -7.47 11.80
CA LYS A 32 10.79 -6.76 12.04
C LYS A 32 9.56 -7.43 11.40
N MET A 33 9.76 -8.40 10.51
CA MET A 33 8.69 -9.18 9.88
C MET A 33 8.33 -10.43 10.69
N ARG A 34 9.09 -10.75 11.74
CA ARG A 34 8.71 -11.79 12.70
C ARG A 34 7.69 -11.19 13.66
N VAL A 35 6.43 -11.56 13.46
CA VAL A 35 5.30 -11.02 14.21
C VAL A 35 4.72 -12.16 15.01
N GLU A 36 5.03 -12.23 16.29
CA GLU A 36 4.42 -13.21 17.18
C GLU A 36 2.99 -12.74 17.49
N PHE A 37 2.02 -13.33 16.78
CA PHE A 37 0.61 -13.02 16.92
C PHE A 37 -0.22 -14.28 16.66
N PRO A 38 -1.25 -14.58 17.46
CA PRO A 38 -2.03 -15.81 17.31
C PRO A 38 -2.70 -15.89 15.93
N SER A 39 -2.80 -17.11 15.41
CA SER A 39 -3.61 -17.37 14.21
C SER A 39 -5.10 -17.22 14.53
N ASN A 40 -5.87 -16.78 13.54
CA ASN A 40 -7.32 -16.72 13.60
C ASN A 40 -7.91 -17.43 12.36
N PRO A 41 -8.73 -18.48 12.50
CA PRO A 41 -9.37 -19.17 11.38
C PRO A 41 -10.14 -18.25 10.43
N GLU A 42 -10.72 -17.15 10.94
CA GLU A 42 -11.44 -16.17 10.13
C GLU A 42 -10.55 -15.43 9.13
N TRP A 43 -9.22 -15.50 9.29
CA TRP A 43 -8.26 -14.87 8.37
C TRP A 43 -7.70 -15.84 7.33
N GLU A 44 -8.15 -17.09 7.31
CA GLU A 44 -7.73 -18.04 6.30
C GLU A 44 -8.20 -17.60 4.90
N THR A 45 -7.34 -17.83 3.92
CA THR A 45 -7.60 -17.48 2.52
C THR A 45 -7.10 -18.63 1.66
N PRO A 46 -7.94 -19.19 0.76
CA PRO A 46 -7.55 -20.31 -0.08
C PRO A 46 -6.43 -19.89 -1.04
N LEU A 47 -5.40 -20.73 -1.12
CA LEU A 47 -4.30 -20.53 -2.05
C LEU A 47 -4.66 -21.12 -3.41
N THR A 48 -4.45 -20.33 -4.48
CA THR A 48 -4.68 -20.77 -5.87
C THR A 48 -3.35 -20.93 -6.62
N GLU A 49 -3.35 -21.67 -7.72
CA GLU A 49 -2.13 -21.87 -8.52
C GLU A 49 -1.66 -20.56 -9.20
N ASP A 50 -2.59 -19.67 -9.54
CA ASP A 50 -2.27 -18.34 -10.08
C ASP A 50 -1.49 -17.51 -9.06
N VAL A 51 -1.94 -17.51 -7.79
CA VAL A 51 -1.23 -16.84 -6.69
C VAL A 51 0.15 -17.46 -6.49
N LEU A 52 0.25 -18.79 -6.51
CA LEU A 52 1.53 -19.49 -6.41
C LEU A 52 2.49 -19.09 -7.52
N THR A 53 1.99 -18.97 -8.75
CA THR A 53 2.78 -18.52 -9.91
C THR A 53 3.31 -17.11 -9.70
N ILE A 54 2.46 -16.19 -9.24
CA ILE A 54 2.86 -14.82 -8.92
C ILE A 54 3.95 -14.82 -7.83
N LEU A 55 3.79 -15.59 -6.75
CA LEU A 55 4.72 -15.59 -5.61
C LEU A 55 6.09 -16.25 -5.91
N LYS A 56 6.18 -17.14 -6.91
CA LYS A 56 7.42 -17.83 -7.29
C LYS A 56 8.43 -16.92 -7.99
N GLN A 57 8.01 -15.78 -8.51
CA GLN A 57 8.90 -14.88 -9.23
C GLN A 57 9.84 -14.10 -8.28
N PRO A 58 10.94 -13.51 -8.78
CA PRO A 58 11.80 -12.64 -7.99
C PRO A 58 11.13 -11.29 -7.68
N TYR A 59 11.50 -10.69 -6.56
CA TYR A 59 11.00 -9.37 -6.13
C TYR A 59 12.13 -8.39 -5.80
N HIS A 60 11.86 -7.10 -5.84
CA HIS A 60 12.81 -6.05 -5.48
C HIS A 60 12.17 -5.00 -4.59
N PHE A 61 12.90 -4.54 -3.58
CA PHE A 61 12.42 -3.56 -2.63
C PHE A 61 12.18 -2.21 -3.32
N ILE A 62 10.99 -1.65 -3.16
CA ILE A 62 10.61 -0.34 -3.71
C ILE A 62 10.31 0.69 -2.62
N GLY A 63 10.08 0.26 -1.38
CA GLY A 63 9.82 1.17 -0.29
C GLY A 63 9.35 0.51 0.99
N LYS A 64 8.98 1.36 1.94
CA LYS A 64 8.39 0.94 3.22
C LYS A 64 7.26 1.85 3.62
N GLY A 65 6.22 1.27 4.18
CA GLY A 65 5.20 1.96 4.95
C GLY A 65 5.50 1.92 6.46
N ALA A 66 4.56 2.41 7.25
CA ALA A 66 4.58 2.27 8.70
C ALA A 66 4.53 0.78 9.11
N GLN A 67 3.68 0.00 8.43
CA GLN A 67 3.35 -1.38 8.80
C GLN A 67 3.84 -2.43 7.79
N SER A 68 4.53 -2.04 6.71
CA SER A 68 4.99 -3.00 5.69
C SER A 68 6.31 -2.61 5.05
N TYR A 69 7.05 -3.61 4.58
CA TYR A 69 8.05 -3.45 3.53
C TYR A 69 7.41 -3.85 2.20
N VAL A 70 7.63 -3.05 1.16
CA VAL A 70 6.98 -3.24 -0.14
C VAL A 70 8.00 -3.67 -1.16
N PHE A 71 7.72 -4.78 -1.81
CA PHE A 71 8.55 -5.31 -2.89
C PHE A 71 7.72 -5.44 -4.16
N GLU A 72 8.31 -5.04 -5.28
CA GLU A 72 7.74 -5.18 -6.60
C GLU A 72 8.21 -6.47 -7.25
N SER A 73 7.27 -7.15 -7.89
CA SER A 73 7.49 -8.34 -8.74
C SER A 73 8.41 -8.05 -9.92
N PHE A 74 9.03 -9.08 -10.48
CA PHE A 74 9.91 -8.93 -11.63
C PHE A 74 9.16 -8.46 -12.88
N ASP A 75 7.93 -8.95 -13.08
CA ASP A 75 7.05 -8.55 -14.18
C ASP A 75 6.43 -7.15 -14.02
N LYS A 76 6.64 -6.51 -12.86
CA LYS A 76 6.11 -5.18 -12.49
C LYS A 76 4.59 -5.09 -12.40
N ASN A 77 3.88 -6.21 -12.41
CA ASN A 77 2.42 -6.24 -12.35
C ASN A 77 1.88 -6.32 -10.92
N TYR A 78 2.73 -6.72 -9.97
CA TYR A 78 2.34 -6.97 -8.58
C TYR A 78 3.30 -6.34 -7.57
N VAL A 79 2.76 -6.06 -6.39
CA VAL A 79 3.52 -5.73 -5.19
C VAL A 79 3.17 -6.70 -4.07
N ILE A 80 4.17 -7.13 -3.31
CA ILE A 80 3.99 -7.86 -2.06
C ILE A 80 4.35 -6.95 -0.89
N LYS A 81 3.43 -6.81 0.06
CA LYS A 81 3.57 -6.04 1.28
C LYS A 81 3.84 -7.00 2.42
N LEU A 82 5.11 -7.16 2.80
CA LEU A 82 5.51 -7.96 3.95
C LEU A 82 5.28 -7.15 5.21
N PHE A 83 4.37 -7.59 6.09
CA PHE A 83 4.03 -6.83 7.29
C PHE A 83 5.19 -6.78 8.28
N ARG A 84 5.36 -5.62 8.91
CA ARG A 84 6.41 -5.34 9.88
C ARG A 84 5.89 -4.56 11.06
N TYR A 85 6.54 -4.75 12.20
CA TYR A 85 6.19 -4.07 13.43
C TYR A 85 7.46 -3.58 14.13
N ASP A 86 7.36 -2.40 14.73
CA ASP A 86 8.39 -1.84 15.60
C ASP A 86 7.98 -2.21 17.02
N GLN A 87 8.82 -2.98 17.72
CA GLN A 87 8.52 -3.38 19.10
C GLN A 87 8.75 -2.20 20.07
N PRO A 88 7.93 -2.06 21.13
CA PRO A 88 6.70 -2.82 21.38
C PRO A 88 5.53 -2.26 20.55
N ASN A 89 4.83 -3.13 19.82
CA ASN A 89 3.55 -2.79 19.20
C ASN A 89 2.41 -3.45 19.98
N SER A 90 1.29 -2.75 20.15
CA SER A 90 0.13 -3.34 20.82
C SER A 90 -0.50 -4.42 19.94
N SER A 91 -0.89 -5.53 20.56
CA SER A 91 -1.70 -6.58 19.94
C SER A 91 -2.90 -6.01 19.18
N ASP A 92 -3.52 -4.97 19.74
CA ASP A 92 -4.69 -4.32 19.16
C ASP A 92 -4.39 -3.68 17.80
N LYS A 93 -3.22 -3.07 17.62
CA LYS A 93 -2.82 -2.50 16.33
C LYS A 93 -2.60 -3.57 15.26
N ILE A 94 -2.09 -4.74 15.66
CA ILE A 94 -1.91 -5.89 14.77
C ILE A 94 -3.28 -6.42 14.35
N ALA A 95 -4.16 -6.67 15.34
CA ALA A 95 -5.52 -7.15 15.11
C ALA A 95 -6.32 -6.20 14.22
N LEU A 96 -6.25 -4.89 14.45
CA LEU A 96 -6.90 -3.87 13.62
C LEU A 96 -6.43 -3.94 12.17
N LEU A 97 -5.11 -4.05 11.92
CA LEU A 97 -4.59 -4.17 10.56
C LEU A 97 -5.07 -5.45 9.88
N PHE A 98 -5.05 -6.59 10.59
CA PHE A 98 -5.42 -7.87 10.01
C PHE A 98 -6.91 -7.94 9.71
N ASN A 99 -7.76 -7.42 10.59
CA ASN A 99 -9.19 -7.28 10.33
C ASN A 99 -9.46 -6.34 9.14
N ALA A 100 -8.77 -5.20 9.06
CA ALA A 100 -8.91 -4.28 7.94
C ALA A 100 -8.44 -4.92 6.61
N CYS A 101 -7.34 -5.69 6.65
CA CYS A 101 -6.84 -6.45 5.52
C CYS A 101 -7.82 -7.54 5.07
N LYS A 102 -8.49 -8.22 6.00
CA LYS A 102 -9.50 -9.24 5.71
C LYS A 102 -10.75 -8.62 5.10
N ILE A 103 -11.26 -7.51 5.66
CA ILE A 103 -12.37 -6.72 5.08
C ILE A 103 -12.02 -6.31 3.65
N ALA A 104 -10.80 -5.80 3.45
CA ALA A 104 -10.34 -5.38 2.14
C ALA A 104 -10.30 -6.53 1.13
N PHE A 105 -9.83 -7.71 1.54
CA PHE A 105 -9.77 -8.88 0.68
C PHE A 105 -11.15 -9.46 0.37
N ASP A 106 -12.03 -9.57 1.35
CA ASP A 106 -13.34 -10.22 1.18
C ASP A 106 -14.33 -9.36 0.42
N SER A 107 -14.37 -8.06 0.74
CA SER A 107 -15.40 -7.15 0.23
C SER A 107 -14.88 -6.20 -0.84
N LEU A 108 -13.57 -5.93 -0.87
CA LEU A 108 -12.98 -4.84 -1.66
C LEU A 108 -11.74 -5.28 -2.46
N ALA A 109 -11.62 -6.55 -2.85
CA ALA A 109 -10.47 -7.03 -3.61
C ALA A 109 -10.28 -6.24 -4.90
N ASP A 110 -11.38 -5.87 -5.57
CA ASP A 110 -11.31 -5.10 -6.80
C ASP A 110 -10.89 -3.64 -6.57
N GLU A 111 -11.49 -2.99 -5.58
CA GLU A 111 -11.24 -1.60 -5.18
C GLU A 111 -9.84 -1.40 -4.58
N THR A 112 -9.26 -2.45 -3.99
CA THR A 112 -7.90 -2.39 -3.44
C THR A 112 -6.87 -3.02 -4.36
N GLY A 113 -7.29 -3.78 -5.37
CA GLY A 113 -6.41 -4.59 -6.20
C GLY A 113 -5.75 -5.75 -5.44
N LEU A 114 -6.26 -6.13 -4.27
CA LEU A 114 -5.76 -7.29 -3.52
C LEU A 114 -6.00 -8.57 -4.31
N VAL A 115 -4.99 -9.44 -4.32
CA VAL A 115 -5.01 -10.73 -5.03
C VAL A 115 -4.94 -11.88 -4.04
N PHE A 116 -4.21 -11.71 -2.94
CA PHE A 116 -4.09 -12.71 -1.89
C PHE A 116 -3.64 -12.08 -0.57
N ILE A 117 -4.02 -12.68 0.55
CA ILE A 117 -3.53 -12.31 1.88
C ILE A 117 -3.08 -13.55 2.63
N HIS A 118 -2.03 -13.40 3.43
CA HIS A 118 -1.55 -14.43 4.34
C HIS A 118 -1.33 -13.83 5.72
N LEU A 119 -2.32 -14.02 6.60
CA LEU A 119 -2.34 -13.40 7.93
C LEU A 119 -2.04 -14.40 9.06
N ASN A 120 -2.22 -15.69 8.79
CA ASN A 120 -1.85 -16.79 9.68
C ASN A 120 -0.53 -17.40 9.22
N GLU A 121 0.37 -17.74 10.14
CA GLU A 121 1.48 -18.62 9.77
C GLU A 121 0.94 -20.02 9.48
N THR A 122 1.56 -20.70 8.51
CA THR A 122 1.15 -22.05 8.11
C THR A 122 2.35 -23.00 8.12
N PRO A 123 2.15 -24.30 8.36
CA PRO A 123 3.26 -25.24 8.41
C PRO A 123 3.88 -25.52 7.03
N ILE A 124 3.09 -25.60 5.96
CA ILE A 124 3.50 -25.92 4.58
C ILE A 124 2.51 -25.27 3.59
N GLY A 125 2.97 -24.84 2.41
CA GLY A 125 2.09 -24.49 1.28
C GLY A 125 2.54 -23.29 0.43
N LEU A 126 3.34 -22.39 1.00
CA LEU A 126 3.81 -21.20 0.30
C LEU A 126 5.29 -21.30 -0.13
N PRO A 127 5.67 -20.68 -1.27
CA PRO A 127 7.04 -20.72 -1.77
C PRO A 127 7.99 -19.86 -0.93
N THR A 128 9.29 -20.04 -1.17
CA THR A 128 10.29 -19.08 -0.68
C THR A 128 10.32 -17.86 -1.60
N LEU A 129 10.08 -16.67 -1.05
CA LEU A 129 10.22 -15.41 -1.75
C LEU A 129 11.71 -15.07 -1.90
N TYR A 130 12.14 -14.87 -3.15
CA TYR A 130 13.48 -14.37 -3.46
C TYR A 130 13.41 -12.88 -3.73
N CYS A 131 14.14 -12.07 -2.95
CA CYS A 131 14.11 -10.63 -3.16
C CYS A 131 15.45 -9.92 -2.97
N LYS A 132 15.52 -8.69 -3.48
CA LYS A 132 16.64 -7.77 -3.25
C LYS A 132 16.19 -6.56 -2.43
N ASP A 133 17.02 -6.09 -1.50
CA ASP A 133 16.80 -4.80 -0.85
C ASP A 133 17.21 -3.61 -1.74
N ALA A 134 17.06 -2.40 -1.22
CA ALA A 134 17.37 -1.16 -1.94
C ALA A 134 18.84 -1.03 -2.38
N VAL A 135 19.77 -1.77 -1.77
CA VAL A 135 21.20 -1.76 -2.11
C VAL A 135 21.64 -3.04 -2.84
N GLY A 136 20.68 -3.87 -3.27
CA GLY A 136 20.92 -5.07 -4.07
C GLY A 136 21.29 -6.33 -3.27
N ARG A 137 21.25 -6.29 -1.93
CA ARG A 137 21.50 -7.49 -1.11
C ARG A 137 20.36 -8.48 -1.31
N LYS A 138 20.71 -9.76 -1.48
CA LYS A 138 19.75 -10.84 -1.74
C LYS A 138 19.23 -11.41 -0.42
N TYR A 139 17.92 -11.60 -0.34
CA TYR A 139 17.21 -12.21 0.77
C TYR A 139 16.32 -13.35 0.29
N LYS A 140 16.08 -14.30 1.19
CA LYS A 140 15.12 -15.39 1.01
C LYS A 140 14.17 -15.40 2.20
N PHE A 141 12.88 -15.32 1.95
CA PHE A 141 11.86 -15.38 2.99
C PHE A 141 10.94 -16.58 2.77
N ARG A 142 10.83 -17.41 3.80
CA ARG A 142 9.83 -18.46 3.87
C ARG A 142 8.46 -17.82 4.07
N LEU A 143 7.63 -17.76 3.02
CA LEU A 143 6.36 -17.04 3.06
C LEU A 143 5.35 -17.70 4.02
N ASP A 144 5.51 -18.98 4.33
CA ASP A 144 4.75 -19.69 5.35
C ASP A 144 4.97 -19.14 6.78
N ARG A 145 6.02 -18.34 6.98
CA ARG A 145 6.43 -17.75 8.27
C ARG A 145 6.36 -16.22 8.30
N VAL A 146 5.84 -15.60 7.26
CA VAL A 146 5.78 -14.14 7.14
C VAL A 146 4.37 -13.75 6.77
N ARG A 147 3.80 -12.77 7.46
CA ARG A 147 2.45 -12.27 7.13
C ARG A 147 2.54 -11.21 6.04
N PHE A 148 1.68 -11.29 5.04
CA PHE A 148 1.74 -10.39 3.89
C PHE A 148 0.40 -10.21 3.17
N ALA A 149 0.36 -9.20 2.32
CA ALA A 149 -0.66 -9.01 1.30
C ALA A 149 -0.01 -8.90 -0.08
N LEU A 150 -0.60 -9.57 -1.08
CA LEU A 150 -0.24 -9.50 -2.49
C LEU A 150 -1.29 -8.65 -3.21
N GLN A 151 -0.84 -7.69 -4.01
CA GLN A 151 -1.69 -6.68 -4.62
C GLN A 151 -1.21 -6.38 -6.05
N LYS A 152 -2.13 -6.01 -6.95
CA LYS A 152 -1.78 -5.46 -8.26
C LYS A 152 -0.99 -4.15 -8.10
N LYS A 153 0.02 -3.94 -8.93
CA LYS A 153 0.75 -2.67 -8.99
C LYS A 153 -0.05 -1.67 -9.83
N ALA A 154 -0.40 -0.54 -9.23
CA ALA A 154 -1.06 0.55 -9.92
C ALA A 154 -0.10 1.72 -10.18
N LYS A 155 -0.48 2.54 -11.15
CA LYS A 155 0.12 3.84 -11.39
C LYS A 155 -0.22 4.79 -10.25
N ASP A 156 0.74 5.60 -9.83
CA ASP A 156 0.50 6.55 -8.74
C ASP A 156 -0.53 7.62 -9.15
N PHE A 157 -1.34 8.07 -8.18
CA PHE A 157 -2.44 8.97 -8.44
C PHE A 157 -2.03 10.31 -9.07
N LYS A 158 -0.98 10.94 -8.52
CA LYS A 158 -0.54 12.27 -9.00
C LYS A 158 0.05 12.17 -10.41
N GLY A 159 0.92 11.20 -10.66
CA GLY A 159 1.52 10.95 -11.97
C GLY A 159 0.45 10.69 -13.02
N ALA A 160 -0.54 9.85 -12.71
CA ALA A 160 -1.66 9.59 -13.61
C ALA A 160 -2.47 10.85 -13.94
N LEU A 161 -2.74 11.74 -12.97
CA LEU A 161 -3.44 12.99 -13.24
C LEU A 161 -2.60 14.00 -14.02
N VAL A 162 -1.30 14.07 -13.77
CA VAL A 162 -0.39 14.96 -14.54
C VAL A 162 -0.37 14.56 -16.01
N GLU A 163 -0.29 13.27 -16.31
CA GLU A 163 -0.35 12.78 -17.69
C GLU A 163 -1.72 13.03 -18.34
N ALA A 164 -2.79 12.90 -17.57
CA ALA A 164 -4.14 13.14 -18.05
C ALA A 164 -4.43 14.62 -18.38
N LYS A 165 -3.57 15.58 -17.96
CA LYS A 165 -3.82 17.01 -18.18
C LYS A 165 -3.99 17.38 -19.65
N GLU A 166 -3.21 16.74 -20.52
CA GLU A 166 -3.19 17.04 -21.96
C GLU A 166 -4.24 16.23 -22.74
N ASP A 167 -4.95 15.30 -22.09
CA ASP A 167 -5.97 14.45 -22.71
C ASP A 167 -7.28 14.58 -21.93
N ARG A 168 -8.22 15.34 -22.52
CA ARG A 168 -9.53 15.60 -21.89
C ARG A 168 -10.32 14.31 -21.64
N ALA A 169 -10.25 13.33 -22.54
CA ALA A 169 -10.97 12.07 -22.37
C ALA A 169 -10.36 11.28 -21.21
N LEU A 170 -9.03 11.28 -21.10
CA LEU A 170 -8.33 10.63 -20.00
C LEU A 170 -8.58 11.33 -18.66
N MET A 171 -8.54 12.67 -18.58
CA MET A 171 -8.83 13.39 -17.33
C MET A 171 -10.24 13.10 -16.84
N LYS A 172 -11.23 13.18 -17.73
CA LYS A 172 -12.61 12.80 -17.41
C LYS A 172 -12.68 11.39 -16.84
N LYS A 173 -12.07 10.43 -17.54
CA LYS A 173 -12.01 9.03 -17.13
C LYS A 173 -11.37 8.86 -15.74
N ARG A 174 -10.29 9.56 -15.42
CA ARG A 174 -9.63 9.47 -14.10
C ARG A 174 -10.49 10.03 -12.97
N ILE A 175 -11.22 11.11 -13.23
CA ILE A 175 -12.19 11.66 -12.27
C ILE A 175 -13.32 10.66 -12.03
N ASP A 176 -13.91 10.14 -13.10
CA ASP A 176 -15.00 9.16 -13.03
C ASP A 176 -14.58 7.92 -12.24
N GLN A 177 -13.43 7.34 -12.59
CA GLN A 177 -12.88 6.17 -11.91
C GLN A 177 -12.67 6.38 -10.40
N LEU A 178 -12.21 7.56 -9.98
CA LEU A 178 -12.06 7.84 -8.55
C LEU A 178 -13.42 7.93 -7.86
N VAL A 179 -14.38 8.65 -8.44
CA VAL A 179 -15.71 8.80 -7.84
C VAL A 179 -16.42 7.45 -7.77
N ASP A 180 -16.31 6.64 -8.83
CA ASP A 180 -16.85 5.27 -8.88
C ASP A 180 -16.24 4.38 -7.81
N LEU A 181 -14.92 4.44 -7.61
CA LEU A 181 -14.21 3.72 -6.55
C LEU A 181 -14.76 4.09 -5.16
N LEU A 182 -14.88 5.39 -4.88
CA LEU A 182 -15.35 5.88 -3.58
C LEU A 182 -16.81 5.52 -3.33
N ASP A 183 -17.66 5.60 -4.35
CA ASP A 183 -19.06 5.18 -4.27
C ASP A 183 -19.18 3.67 -4.05
N ALA A 184 -18.47 2.85 -4.83
CA ALA A 184 -18.46 1.39 -4.68
C ALA A 184 -18.02 0.96 -3.27
N ARG A 185 -16.93 1.56 -2.75
CA ARG A 185 -16.42 1.30 -1.40
C ARG A 185 -17.45 1.66 -0.32
N THR A 186 -18.05 2.84 -0.42
CA THR A 186 -19.01 3.31 0.59
C THR A 186 -20.35 2.57 0.52
N LYS A 187 -20.79 2.12 -0.66
CA LYS A 187 -21.96 1.22 -0.83
C LYS A 187 -21.80 -0.12 -0.10
N LYS A 188 -20.56 -0.59 0.03
CA LYS A 188 -20.23 -1.81 0.77
C LYS A 188 -20.08 -1.59 2.28
N GLY A 189 -20.46 -0.42 2.79
CA GLY A 189 -20.39 -0.11 4.23
C GLY A 189 -18.97 0.09 4.74
N VAL A 190 -17.98 0.33 3.87
CA VAL A 190 -16.57 0.48 4.28
C VAL A 190 -16.16 1.94 4.29
N ARG A 191 -15.68 2.40 5.45
CA ARG A 191 -15.09 3.72 5.66
C ARG A 191 -13.58 3.62 5.91
N ASN A 192 -12.85 4.69 5.59
CA ASN A 192 -11.43 4.80 5.90
C ASN A 192 -11.14 6.11 6.64
N SER A 193 -10.41 6.01 7.75
CA SER A 193 -10.06 7.18 8.56
C SER A 193 -8.92 8.02 7.98
N ASP A 194 -8.11 7.51 7.05
CA ASP A 194 -7.02 8.26 6.40
C ASP A 194 -7.42 8.80 5.00
N PRO A 195 -7.76 10.09 4.87
CA PRO A 195 -8.18 10.69 3.61
C PRO A 195 -7.01 11.07 2.68
N SER A 196 -5.84 10.42 2.79
CA SER A 196 -4.65 10.77 2.00
C SER A 196 -4.73 10.29 0.55
N LEU A 197 -5.28 11.15 -0.33
CA LEU A 197 -5.45 10.83 -1.75
C LEU A 197 -4.14 10.46 -2.48
N SER A 198 -3.13 11.33 -2.43
CA SER A 198 -1.92 11.16 -3.27
C SER A 198 -1.05 9.96 -2.93
N ARG A 199 -1.18 9.40 -1.72
CA ARG A 199 -0.34 8.28 -1.25
C ARG A 199 -1.07 6.94 -1.26
N ASN A 200 -2.40 6.99 -1.12
CA ASN A 200 -3.19 5.79 -0.86
C ASN A 200 -3.97 5.34 -2.10
N PHE A 201 -4.06 6.18 -3.12
CA PHE A 201 -4.81 5.90 -4.34
C PHE A 201 -3.90 5.84 -5.56
N GLY A 202 -4.40 5.19 -6.60
CA GLY A 202 -3.78 5.13 -7.91
C GLY A 202 -4.71 4.48 -8.92
N PHE A 203 -4.15 4.16 -10.09
CA PHE A 203 -4.93 3.70 -11.22
C PHE A 203 -4.35 2.41 -11.81
N LEU A 204 -5.24 1.45 -12.03
CA LEU A 204 -5.08 0.46 -13.08
C LEU A 204 -5.61 1.08 -14.40
N ASP A 205 -5.41 0.41 -15.53
CA ASP A 205 -5.80 0.95 -16.83
C ASP A 205 -7.30 1.22 -16.94
N ASP A 206 -8.09 0.36 -16.31
CA ASP A 206 -9.55 0.31 -16.36
C ASP A 206 -10.24 0.94 -15.13
N ARG A 207 -9.59 1.03 -13.96
CA ARG A 207 -10.20 1.54 -12.72
C ARG A 207 -9.21 2.24 -11.78
N ALA A 208 -9.75 3.07 -10.88
CA ALA A 208 -8.99 3.54 -9.73
C ALA A 208 -8.96 2.45 -8.66
N ILE A 209 -7.91 2.43 -7.84
CA ILE A 209 -7.82 1.58 -6.65
C ILE A 209 -7.27 2.36 -5.45
N GLU A 210 -7.63 1.91 -4.25
CA GLU A 210 -7.11 2.37 -2.97
C GLU A 210 -6.21 1.30 -2.36
N PHE A 211 -4.90 1.49 -2.43
CA PHE A 211 -3.96 0.46 -1.98
C PHE A 211 -3.77 0.43 -0.46
N ASP A 212 -4.10 1.49 0.26
CA ASP A 212 -3.95 1.55 1.72
C ASP A 212 -5.27 1.23 2.44
N PHE A 213 -5.42 -0.05 2.78
CA PHE A 213 -6.55 -0.58 3.53
C PHE A 213 -6.29 -0.63 5.05
N GLY A 214 -5.16 -0.11 5.55
CA GLY A 214 -4.74 -0.31 6.95
C GLY A 214 -5.68 0.28 8.02
N ASN A 215 -6.66 1.09 7.59
CA ASN A 215 -7.60 1.79 8.45
C ASN A 215 -9.07 1.57 8.03
N TYR A 216 -9.36 0.52 7.26
CA TYR A 216 -10.73 0.17 6.90
C TYR A 216 -11.53 -0.30 8.10
N ARG A 217 -12.80 0.13 8.13
CA ARG A 217 -13.80 -0.31 9.11
C ARG A 217 -15.13 -0.50 8.42
N LEU A 218 -15.85 -1.55 8.82
CA LEU A 218 -17.25 -1.73 8.49
C LEU A 218 -18.10 -0.80 9.38
N SER A 219 -19.09 -0.18 8.79
CA SER A 219 -20.02 0.73 9.45
C SER A 219 -21.29 0.79 8.61
N ASP A 220 -22.42 0.35 9.17
CA ASP A 220 -23.71 0.43 8.47
C ASP A 220 -24.34 1.83 8.61
N ASP A 221 -23.85 2.62 9.56
CA ASP A 221 -24.36 3.96 9.87
C ASP A 221 -23.27 5.01 9.67
N PHE A 222 -23.18 5.56 8.45
CA PHE A 222 -22.41 6.77 8.17
C PHE A 222 -22.94 7.49 6.93
N ASP A 223 -22.74 8.80 6.90
CA ASP A 223 -23.02 9.62 5.72
C ASP A 223 -22.01 9.29 4.60
N ARG A 224 -22.46 8.49 3.64
CA ARG A 224 -21.66 8.07 2.48
C ARG A 224 -21.23 9.26 1.62
N LEU A 225 -22.11 10.24 1.41
CA LEU A 225 -21.79 11.41 0.60
C LEU A 225 -20.71 12.25 1.29
N HIS A 226 -20.85 12.46 2.59
CA HIS A 226 -19.81 13.13 3.38
C HIS A 226 -18.48 12.38 3.30
N GLU A 227 -18.48 11.05 3.39
CA GLU A 227 -17.26 10.24 3.25
C GLU A 227 -16.62 10.43 1.87
N ILE A 228 -17.39 10.42 0.78
CA ILE A 228 -16.88 10.67 -0.58
C ILE A 228 -16.29 12.10 -0.68
N GLN A 229 -16.99 13.10 -0.16
CA GLN A 229 -16.57 14.50 -0.16
C GLN A 229 -15.24 14.73 0.59
N ARG A 230 -14.93 13.94 1.63
CA ARG A 230 -13.63 14.00 2.32
C ARG A 230 -12.45 13.74 1.38
N TYR A 231 -12.62 12.87 0.39
CA TYR A 231 -11.57 12.56 -0.60
C TYR A 231 -11.64 13.47 -1.82
N THR A 232 -12.84 13.71 -2.36
CA THR A 232 -12.99 14.55 -3.55
C THR A 232 -12.64 16.01 -3.28
N SER A 233 -12.80 16.51 -2.05
CA SER A 233 -12.29 17.84 -1.67
C SER A 233 -10.76 17.98 -1.85
N LYS A 234 -10.00 16.91 -1.64
CA LYS A 234 -8.54 16.90 -1.88
C LYS A 234 -8.22 16.92 -3.37
N LEU A 235 -8.96 16.15 -4.17
CA LEU A 235 -8.85 16.21 -5.63
C LEU A 235 -9.20 17.61 -6.13
N ARG A 236 -10.28 18.20 -5.62
CA ARG A 236 -10.74 19.55 -5.97
C ARG A 236 -9.68 20.62 -5.71
N VAL A 237 -8.97 20.55 -4.58
CA VAL A 237 -7.82 21.44 -4.31
C VAL A 237 -6.73 21.26 -5.37
N TRP A 238 -6.42 20.02 -5.76
CA TRP A 238 -5.43 19.76 -6.80
C TRP A 238 -5.88 20.29 -8.17
N LEU A 239 -7.15 20.05 -8.57
CA LEU A 239 -7.71 20.50 -9.83
C LEU A 239 -7.70 22.04 -9.93
N ARG A 240 -8.10 22.76 -8.88
CA ARG A 240 -8.04 24.23 -8.84
C ARG A 240 -6.66 24.81 -9.13
N GLN A 241 -5.59 24.07 -8.80
CA GLN A 241 -4.22 24.52 -9.01
C GLN A 241 -3.66 24.08 -10.37
N ASN A 242 -4.16 22.99 -10.95
CA ASN A 242 -3.50 22.30 -12.07
C ASN A 242 -4.36 22.16 -13.33
N ALA A 243 -5.69 22.08 -13.19
CA ALA A 243 -6.67 21.90 -14.26
C ALA A 243 -8.04 22.47 -13.82
N PRO A 244 -8.17 23.80 -13.62
CA PRO A 244 -9.35 24.42 -12.99
C PRO A 244 -10.67 24.16 -13.73
N GLU A 245 -10.60 23.92 -15.05
CA GLU A 245 -11.74 23.62 -15.91
C GLU A 245 -12.46 22.31 -15.58
N TRP A 246 -11.84 21.44 -14.78
CA TRP A 246 -12.43 20.16 -14.33
C TRP A 246 -13.10 20.23 -12.96
N VAL A 247 -13.04 21.37 -12.28
CA VAL A 247 -13.65 21.53 -10.95
C VAL A 247 -15.16 21.38 -11.02
N SER A 248 -15.82 22.04 -11.99
CA SER A 248 -17.28 21.91 -12.17
C SER A 248 -17.68 20.47 -12.48
N TYR A 249 -16.94 19.81 -13.36
CA TYR A 249 -17.19 18.41 -13.70
C TYR A 249 -17.12 17.47 -12.49
N LEU A 250 -16.09 17.64 -11.63
CA LEU A 250 -15.98 16.88 -10.39
C LEU A 250 -17.18 17.15 -9.46
N ASP A 251 -17.53 18.43 -9.28
CA ASP A 251 -18.61 18.85 -8.38
C ASP A 251 -19.96 18.24 -8.87
N GLU A 252 -20.29 18.37 -10.17
CA GLU A 252 -21.46 17.75 -10.81
C GLU A 252 -21.49 16.22 -10.68
N ARG A 253 -20.34 15.56 -10.90
CA ARG A 253 -20.23 14.09 -10.82
C ARG A 253 -20.47 13.57 -9.41
N VAL A 254 -20.07 14.32 -8.38
CA VAL A 254 -20.31 13.99 -6.96
C VAL A 254 -21.75 14.28 -6.57
N GLU A 255 -22.32 15.40 -7.03
CA GLU A 255 -23.74 15.73 -6.80
C GLU A 255 -24.68 14.66 -7.39
N ALA A 256 -24.33 14.08 -8.54
CA ALA A 256 -25.09 12.99 -9.14
C ALA A 256 -25.11 11.66 -8.34
N LEU A 257 -24.42 11.57 -7.20
CA LEU A 257 -24.49 10.44 -6.27
C LEU A 257 -25.56 10.60 -5.18
N GLN A 258 -26.18 11.79 -5.07
CA GLN A 258 -27.32 12.06 -4.18
C GLN A 258 -28.56 11.28 -4.64
#